data_AF-A0A534NLL1-F1
#
_entry.id   AF-A0A534NLL1-F1
#
_cell.length_a   1.000
_cell.length_b   1.000
_cell.length_c   1.000
_cell.angle_alpha   90.00
_cell.angle_beta   90.00
_cell.angle_gamma   90.00
#
_symmetry.space_group_name_H-M   'P 1'
#
loop_
_entity.id
_entity.type
_entity.pdbx_description
1 polymer ?
#
loop_
_entity_poly.entity_id
_entity_poly.type
_entity_poly.pdbx_seq_one_letter_code
_entity_poly.pdbx_strand_id
1 'polypeptide(L)'
;RLIGRVAATLFDPAATPPSLLLPGDRAVFDPIGPAQLAAFEASRKRSASAPAEPLLKIEKPGAFTLVQGGPRHGLGALGVGAGGAMDLASLAVANGLTGNSPFAGALEAAIVGPDLLLLADATFSVPGALAETRLDGKLVAGPGPHPGKKGARLAVGPIRGGFRAYLAFAGGLALSPPGTPSRPLRSGDLVGRAQEPAPRLFTVPHRIRIPREGEIELRALPGPQWDFFTSEGRETFFSASFRATSQSDRRGMRLDGPQLDLSRPSDIPPEGTAPGSVQVPGAGLPIVLGPDRPVTGGYAKIATIISADLPLLAQARPGTMIRFSPATLEEALAARRSAT
;
A
#
# COMPACT_ATOMS: atom_id res chain seq x y z
N ARG A 1 -29.93 -6.18 2.78
CA ARG A 1 -31.10 -5.66 2.02
C ARG A 1 -30.87 -4.17 1.79
N LEU A 2 -31.05 -3.67 0.57
CA LEU A 2 -31.01 -2.24 0.24
C LEU A 2 -32.44 -1.68 0.29
N ILE A 3 -32.66 -0.56 0.97
CA ILE A 3 -34.00 0.03 1.18
C ILE A 3 -34.19 1.42 0.55
N GLY A 4 -33.12 2.04 0.02
CA GLY A 4 -33.19 3.37 -0.57
C GLY A 4 -31.82 3.95 -0.96
N ARG A 5 -31.80 5.24 -1.31
CA ARG A 5 -30.60 6.05 -1.58
C ARG A 5 -30.70 7.36 -0.82
N VAL A 6 -29.56 7.94 -0.48
CA VAL A 6 -29.47 9.24 0.22
C VAL A 6 -28.98 10.30 -0.77
N ALA A 7 -29.67 11.44 -0.85
CA ALA A 7 -29.24 12.61 -1.61
C ALA A 7 -28.33 13.52 -0.77
N ALA A 8 -27.24 12.95 -0.26
CA ALA A 8 -26.21 13.67 0.49
C ALA A 8 -24.83 13.10 0.15
N THR A 9 -23.81 13.96 0.16
CA THR A 9 -22.43 13.53 -0.02
C THR A 9 -21.93 13.04 1.33
N LEU A 10 -22.03 11.73 1.57
CA LEU A 10 -21.60 11.12 2.83
C LEU A 10 -20.08 11.25 3.06
N PHE A 11 -19.30 11.29 1.97
CA PHE A 11 -17.86 11.43 2.01
C PHE A 11 -17.35 12.31 0.86
N ASP A 12 -16.56 13.33 1.19
CA ASP A 12 -15.84 14.20 0.28
C ASP A 12 -14.39 14.37 0.75
N PRO A 13 -13.39 13.82 0.04
CA PRO A 13 -11.98 13.90 0.46
C PRO A 13 -11.40 15.34 0.41
N ALA A 14 -12.10 16.30 -0.20
CA ALA A 14 -11.70 17.71 -0.21
C ALA A 14 -12.32 18.53 0.93
N ALA A 15 -13.29 17.98 1.67
CA ALA A 15 -13.96 18.66 2.77
C ALA A 15 -13.24 18.48 4.13
N THR A 16 -13.52 19.37 5.08
CA THR A 16 -13.04 19.27 6.47
C THR A 16 -14.22 19.41 7.44
N PRO A 17 -14.67 18.32 8.12
CA PRO A 17 -14.20 16.94 7.99
C PRO A 17 -14.61 16.31 6.64
N PRO A 18 -13.89 15.27 6.17
CA PRO A 18 -14.19 14.64 4.90
C PRO A 18 -15.42 13.71 4.95
N SER A 19 -15.93 13.41 6.13
CA SER A 19 -17.14 12.61 6.34
C SER A 19 -18.26 13.51 6.84
N LEU A 20 -19.46 13.36 6.28
CA LEU A 20 -20.66 14.06 6.75
C LEU A 20 -21.10 13.56 8.14
N LEU A 21 -20.88 12.28 8.42
CA LEU A 21 -21.25 11.64 9.69
C LEU A 21 -20.00 11.25 10.47
N LEU A 22 -20.04 11.49 11.78
CA LEU A 22 -19.01 11.13 12.75
C LEU A 22 -19.51 10.05 13.71
N PRO A 23 -18.61 9.25 14.31
CA PRO A 23 -18.99 8.32 15.38
C PRO A 23 -19.73 9.02 16.52
N GLY A 24 -20.94 8.54 16.83
CA GLY A 24 -21.80 9.11 17.87
C GLY A 24 -22.95 9.99 17.34
N ASP A 25 -22.93 10.35 16.06
CA ASP A 25 -23.99 11.16 15.45
C ASP A 25 -25.33 10.40 15.41
N ARG A 26 -26.42 11.17 15.56
CA ARG A 26 -27.78 10.69 15.31
C ARG A 26 -28.20 11.09 13.90
N ALA A 27 -28.66 10.13 13.10
CA ALA A 27 -29.18 10.38 11.77
C ALA A 27 -30.71 10.29 11.76
N VAL A 28 -31.36 11.25 11.11
CA VAL A 28 -32.79 11.25 10.79
C VAL A 28 -32.91 11.21 9.27
N PHE A 29 -33.81 10.37 8.75
CA PHE A 29 -34.01 10.21 7.31
C PHE A 29 -35.35 10.83 6.91
N ASP A 30 -35.28 11.90 6.12
CA ASP A 30 -36.45 12.52 5.51
C ASP A 30 -36.67 11.98 4.08
N PRO A 31 -37.87 11.48 3.75
CA PRO A 31 -38.14 10.96 2.42
C PRO A 31 -38.15 12.10 1.39
N ILE A 32 -37.52 11.87 0.25
CA ILE A 32 -37.46 12.81 -0.88
C ILE A 32 -37.95 12.15 -2.18
N GLY A 33 -38.37 12.97 -3.13
CA GLY A 33 -38.82 12.52 -4.45
C GLY A 33 -37.67 12.30 -5.46
N PRO A 34 -37.90 11.55 -6.56
CA PRO A 34 -36.89 11.28 -7.59
C PRO A 34 -36.27 12.54 -8.22
N ALA A 35 -37.04 13.62 -8.37
CA ALA A 35 -36.56 14.87 -8.95
C ALA A 35 -35.50 15.55 -8.05
N GLN A 36 -35.68 15.52 -6.73
CA GLN A 36 -34.71 16.05 -5.77
C GLN A 36 -33.41 15.23 -5.79
N LEU A 37 -33.53 13.90 -5.87
CA LEU A 37 -32.37 13.02 -6.01
C LEU A 37 -31.60 13.30 -7.32
N ALA A 38 -32.29 13.44 -8.45
CA ALA A 38 -31.67 13.73 -9.73
C ALA A 38 -30.95 15.09 -9.75
N ALA A 39 -31.55 16.12 -9.12
CA ALA A 39 -30.93 17.43 -8.97
C ALA A 39 -29.63 17.38 -8.16
N PHE A 40 -29.61 16.60 -7.08
CA PHE A 40 -28.40 16.36 -6.27
C PHE A 40 -27.31 15.62 -7.07
N GLU A 41 -27.67 14.56 -7.81
CA GLU A 41 -26.71 13.81 -8.62
C GLU A 41 -26.07 14.67 -9.72
N ALA A 42 -26.81 15.62 -10.29
CA ALA A 42 -26.31 16.56 -11.29
C ALA A 42 -25.30 17.57 -10.71
N SER A 43 -25.49 18.06 -9.48
CA SER A 43 -24.59 19.04 -8.86
C SER A 43 -23.23 18.43 -8.51
N ARG A 44 -23.17 17.14 -8.17
CA ARG A 44 -21.93 16.44 -7.77
C ARG A 44 -20.89 16.29 -8.89
N LYS A 45 -21.29 16.29 -10.17
CA LYS A 45 -20.39 16.02 -11.31
C LYS A 45 -19.42 17.17 -11.66
N ARG A 46 -19.50 18.32 -10.99
CA ARG A 46 -18.79 19.56 -11.39
C ARG A 46 -17.49 19.88 -10.64
N SER A 47 -17.08 19.08 -9.67
CA SER A 47 -15.85 19.34 -8.89
C SER A 47 -14.71 18.42 -9.31
N ALA A 48 -13.79 18.93 -10.11
CA ALA A 48 -12.45 18.36 -10.27
C ALA A 48 -11.43 19.50 -10.26
N SER A 49 -10.55 19.51 -9.26
CA SER A 49 -9.47 20.50 -9.17
C SER A 49 -8.44 20.27 -10.29
N ALA A 50 -7.92 21.35 -10.86
CA ALA A 50 -6.83 21.29 -11.82
C ALA A 50 -5.56 20.69 -11.17
N PRO A 51 -4.81 19.82 -11.87
CA PRO A 51 -3.61 19.21 -11.33
C PRO A 51 -2.46 20.22 -11.20
N ALA A 52 -1.54 19.92 -10.28
CA ALA A 52 -0.20 20.52 -10.22
C ALA A 52 0.51 20.41 -11.59
N GLU A 53 1.48 21.29 -11.85
CA GLU A 53 2.26 21.28 -13.09
C GLU A 53 2.82 19.86 -13.35
N PRO A 54 2.50 19.24 -14.50
CA PRO A 54 2.79 17.83 -14.73
C PRO A 54 4.29 17.62 -14.94
N LEU A 55 4.89 16.73 -14.15
CA LEU A 55 6.31 16.37 -14.24
C LEU A 55 6.55 15.28 -15.29
N LEU A 56 5.61 14.33 -15.38
CA LEU A 56 5.74 13.15 -16.21
C LEU A 56 4.40 12.74 -16.83
N LYS A 57 4.48 12.22 -18.06
CA LYS A 57 3.37 11.59 -18.77
C LYS A 57 3.60 10.09 -18.83
N ILE A 58 2.57 9.32 -18.50
CA ILE A 58 2.61 7.86 -18.61
C ILE A 58 2.40 7.48 -20.08
N GLU A 59 3.42 6.92 -20.74
CA GLU A 59 3.28 6.37 -22.10
C GLU A 59 2.74 4.93 -22.01
N LYS A 60 3.34 4.10 -21.15
CA LYS A 60 2.83 2.76 -20.80
C LYS A 60 2.81 2.61 -19.27
N PRO A 61 1.71 2.12 -18.67
CA PRO A 61 1.59 2.06 -17.21
C PRO A 61 2.35 0.90 -16.55
N GLY A 62 2.94 -0.01 -17.33
CA GLY A 62 3.46 -1.27 -16.82
C GLY A 62 2.34 -2.25 -16.44
N ALA A 63 2.66 -3.27 -15.64
CA ALA A 63 1.68 -4.26 -15.22
C ALA A 63 0.74 -3.72 -14.13
N PHE A 64 1.30 -3.02 -13.14
CA PHE A 64 0.52 -2.38 -12.07
C PHE A 64 1.36 -1.29 -11.39
N THR A 65 1.06 -0.02 -11.69
CA THR A 65 1.78 1.14 -11.14
C THR A 65 0.82 2.10 -10.44
N LEU A 66 1.17 2.52 -9.24
CA LEU A 66 0.42 3.47 -8.41
C LEU A 66 1.31 4.65 -8.01
N VAL A 67 0.72 5.83 -7.79
CA VAL A 67 1.40 6.87 -7.00
C VAL A 67 1.16 6.56 -5.52
N GLN A 68 2.23 6.37 -4.75
CA GLN A 68 2.19 6.02 -3.33
C GLN A 68 3.15 6.90 -2.53
N GLY A 69 2.82 7.11 -1.26
CA GLY A 69 3.69 7.77 -0.30
C GLY A 69 3.66 7.03 1.04
N GLY A 70 3.92 7.75 2.12
CA GLY A 70 3.72 7.21 3.47
C GLY A 70 2.27 6.92 3.82
N PRO A 71 2.04 6.16 4.90
CA PRO A 71 0.70 5.97 5.45
C PRO A 71 0.11 7.30 5.95
N ARG A 72 -1.18 7.51 5.70
CA ARG A 72 -1.92 8.71 6.12
C ARG A 72 -2.79 8.40 7.33
N HIS A 73 -2.23 8.57 8.53
CA HIS A 73 -2.89 8.25 9.79
C HIS A 73 -3.95 9.30 10.20
N GLY A 74 -4.75 8.97 11.22
CA GLY A 74 -5.69 9.90 11.86
C GLY A 74 -7.12 9.88 11.31
N LEU A 75 -7.36 9.22 10.17
CA LEU A 75 -8.69 9.20 9.52
C LEU A 75 -9.43 7.85 9.64
N GLY A 76 -8.89 6.91 10.42
CA GLY A 76 -9.48 5.57 10.61
C GLY A 76 -10.89 5.64 11.18
N ALA A 77 -11.15 6.52 12.15
CA ALA A 77 -12.48 6.72 12.72
C ALA A 77 -13.54 7.16 11.67
N LEU A 78 -13.11 7.66 10.50
CA LEU A 78 -13.95 8.08 9.38
C LEU A 78 -14.05 7.01 8.27
N GLY A 79 -13.56 5.79 8.52
CA GLY A 79 -13.53 4.72 7.53
C GLY A 79 -12.46 4.87 6.44
N VAL A 80 -11.54 5.84 6.59
CA VAL A 80 -10.45 6.06 5.64
C VAL A 80 -9.21 5.27 6.06
N GLY A 81 -8.83 4.29 5.26
CA GLY A 81 -7.60 3.53 5.44
C GLY A 81 -6.35 4.38 5.25
N ALA A 82 -5.30 4.08 6.01
CA ALA A 82 -4.04 4.83 5.93
C ALA A 82 -3.35 4.69 4.56
N GLY A 83 -3.50 3.55 3.88
CA GLY A 83 -2.84 3.26 2.61
C GLY A 83 -1.32 3.35 2.73
N GLY A 84 -0.68 3.86 1.67
CA GLY A 84 0.77 4.05 1.58
C GLY A 84 1.46 2.91 0.83
N ALA A 85 2.77 3.03 0.61
CA ALA A 85 3.55 2.02 -0.09
C ALA A 85 3.50 0.64 0.61
N MET A 86 3.57 -0.44 -0.18
CA MET A 86 3.68 -1.81 0.34
C MET A 86 5.03 -2.04 1.05
N ASP A 87 6.10 -1.46 0.51
CA ASP A 87 7.47 -1.54 1.01
C ASP A 87 7.96 -0.13 1.32
N LEU A 88 7.67 0.32 2.54
CA LEU A 88 8.06 1.64 3.03
C LEU A 88 9.57 1.82 3.10
N ALA A 89 10.35 0.74 3.24
CA ALA A 89 11.81 0.83 3.29
C ALA A 89 12.37 1.17 1.91
N SER A 90 11.91 0.50 0.86
CA SER A 90 12.28 0.82 -0.52
C SER A 90 11.82 2.23 -0.94
N LEU A 91 10.62 2.63 -0.54
CA LEU A 91 10.13 4.01 -0.73
C LEU A 91 11.06 5.04 -0.06
N ALA A 92 11.43 4.80 1.19
CA ALA A 92 12.32 5.67 1.95
C ALA A 92 13.67 5.84 1.26
N VAL A 93 14.29 4.75 0.81
CA VAL A 93 15.57 4.79 0.08
C VAL A 93 15.42 5.54 -1.25
N ALA A 94 14.32 5.33 -2.00
CA ALA A 94 14.07 6.04 -3.26
C ALA A 94 14.02 7.55 -3.05
N ASN A 95 13.22 7.97 -2.08
CA ASN A 95 13.10 9.39 -1.76
C ASN A 95 14.42 9.96 -1.22
N GLY A 96 15.13 9.24 -0.35
CA GLY A 96 16.42 9.69 0.17
C GLY A 96 17.47 9.93 -0.91
N LEU A 97 17.58 9.02 -1.90
CA LEU A 97 18.51 9.18 -3.02
C LEU A 97 18.21 10.40 -3.89
N THR A 98 16.96 10.87 -3.91
CA THR A 98 16.54 12.07 -4.65
C THR A 98 16.43 13.32 -3.77
N GLY A 99 16.84 13.23 -2.50
CA GLY A 99 16.82 14.34 -1.54
C GLY A 99 15.43 14.71 -1.01
N ASN A 100 14.44 13.83 -1.17
CA ASN A 100 13.08 13.99 -0.68
C ASN A 100 12.92 13.45 0.75
N SER A 101 11.89 13.93 1.45
CA SER A 101 11.42 13.28 2.68
C SER A 101 11.16 11.79 2.42
N PRO A 102 11.55 10.86 3.33
CA PRO A 102 11.47 9.41 3.11
C PRO A 102 10.12 8.91 2.58
N PHE A 103 9.03 9.58 2.97
CA PHE A 103 7.67 9.15 2.64
C PHE A 103 6.95 10.06 1.63
N ALA A 104 7.71 10.87 0.88
CA ALA A 104 7.17 11.65 -0.23
C ALA A 104 6.60 10.74 -1.34
N GLY A 105 5.76 11.32 -2.20
CA GLY A 105 5.12 10.57 -3.28
C GLY A 105 6.13 10.04 -4.30
N ALA A 106 5.99 8.78 -4.66
CA ALA A 106 6.77 8.08 -5.67
C ALA A 106 5.86 7.11 -6.44
N LEU A 107 6.33 6.59 -7.58
CA LEU A 107 5.63 5.49 -8.26
C LEU A 107 6.00 4.17 -7.59
N GLU A 108 5.02 3.40 -7.16
CA GLU A 108 5.17 1.98 -6.79
C GLU A 108 4.78 1.13 -8.00
N ALA A 109 5.74 0.43 -8.59
CA ALA A 109 5.55 -0.46 -9.73
C ALA A 109 5.70 -1.93 -9.32
N ALA A 110 4.85 -2.80 -9.84
CA ALA A 110 4.92 -4.24 -9.61
C ALA A 110 5.07 -5.03 -10.93
N ILE A 111 5.88 -6.10 -10.92
CA ILE A 111 6.16 -7.03 -12.03
C ILE A 111 6.91 -6.40 -13.22
N VAL A 112 6.33 -5.37 -13.84
CA VAL A 112 6.92 -4.59 -14.94
C VAL A 112 6.55 -3.13 -14.69
N GLY A 113 7.55 -2.25 -14.70
CA GLY A 113 7.34 -0.82 -14.49
C GLY A 113 6.83 -0.06 -15.71
N PRO A 114 6.64 1.25 -15.57
CA PRO A 114 6.08 2.09 -16.62
C PRO A 114 7.14 2.58 -17.64
N ASP A 115 6.65 2.95 -18.83
CA ASP A 115 7.35 3.83 -19.77
C ASP A 115 6.81 5.25 -19.59
N LEU A 116 7.70 6.22 -19.42
CA LEU A 116 7.40 7.58 -19.01
C LEU A 116 8.09 8.60 -19.94
N LEU A 117 7.39 9.69 -20.25
CA LEU A 117 7.98 10.88 -20.86
C LEU A 117 8.17 11.96 -19.79
N LEU A 118 9.39 12.48 -19.66
CA LEU A 118 9.68 13.61 -18.78
C LEU A 118 9.19 14.92 -19.40
N LEU A 119 8.35 15.67 -18.68
CA LEU A 119 7.79 16.95 -19.15
C LEU A 119 8.59 18.16 -18.65
N ALA A 120 9.50 17.93 -17.71
CA ALA A 120 10.49 18.87 -17.20
C ALA A 120 11.80 18.14 -16.87
N ASP A 121 12.89 18.88 -16.68
CA ASP A 121 14.13 18.31 -16.14
C ASP A 121 13.87 17.72 -14.74
N ALA A 122 14.41 16.51 -14.50
CA ALA A 122 14.16 15.77 -13.28
C ALA A 122 15.34 14.88 -12.89
N THR A 123 15.56 14.73 -11.59
CA THR A 123 16.45 13.70 -11.04
C THR A 123 15.61 12.59 -10.45
N PHE A 124 15.91 11.33 -10.78
CA PHE A 124 15.14 10.17 -10.33
C PHE A 124 16.01 9.06 -9.75
N SER A 125 15.37 8.12 -9.06
CA SER A 125 15.98 6.91 -8.49
C SER A 125 15.03 5.71 -8.62
N VAL A 126 15.55 4.49 -8.70
CA VAL A 126 14.78 3.24 -8.80
C VAL A 126 15.22 2.15 -7.78
N PRO A 127 15.04 2.34 -6.47
CA PRO A 127 15.28 1.27 -5.49
C PRO A 127 14.13 0.25 -5.39
N GLY A 128 14.37 -0.80 -4.61
CA GLY A 128 13.47 -1.95 -4.45
C GLY A 128 14.06 -3.18 -5.12
N ALA A 129 13.19 -4.03 -5.66
CA ALA A 129 13.62 -5.14 -6.50
C ALA A 129 14.23 -4.62 -7.81
N LEU A 130 15.20 -5.35 -8.34
CA LEU A 130 15.99 -4.93 -9.49
C LEU A 130 15.10 -4.75 -10.72
N ALA A 131 15.02 -3.53 -11.25
CA ALA A 131 14.33 -3.21 -12.49
C ALA A 131 15.35 -2.83 -13.58
N GLU A 132 15.21 -3.41 -14.77
CA GLU A 132 16.01 -2.96 -15.92
C GLU A 132 15.53 -1.57 -16.36
N THR A 133 16.22 -0.53 -15.91
CA THR A 133 15.82 0.86 -16.13
C THR A 133 16.63 1.48 -17.25
N ARG A 134 15.96 2.12 -18.21
CA ARG A 134 16.61 2.76 -19.37
C ARG A 134 16.15 4.20 -19.54
N LEU A 135 17.10 5.12 -19.75
CA LEU A 135 16.85 6.51 -20.12
C LEU A 135 17.29 6.72 -21.57
N ASP A 136 16.37 7.09 -22.45
CA ASP A 136 16.57 7.19 -23.90
C ASP A 136 17.26 5.94 -24.49
N GLY A 137 16.80 4.77 -24.05
CA GLY A 137 17.29 3.46 -24.48
C GLY A 137 18.60 3.00 -23.81
N LYS A 138 19.32 3.88 -23.11
CA LYS A 138 20.57 3.55 -22.41
C LYS A 138 20.28 3.01 -21.01
N LEU A 139 20.92 1.90 -20.65
CA LEU A 139 20.78 1.30 -19.32
C LEU A 139 21.29 2.26 -18.24
N VAL A 140 20.50 2.40 -17.19
CA VAL A 140 20.83 3.18 -16.00
C VAL A 140 21.34 2.21 -14.92
N ALA A 141 22.54 2.49 -14.39
CA ALA A 141 23.20 1.60 -13.43
C ALA A 141 22.88 1.97 -11.98
N GLY A 142 22.50 0.98 -11.19
CA GLY A 142 22.26 1.14 -9.74
C GLY A 142 20.93 1.82 -9.41
N PRO A 143 20.69 2.09 -8.11
CA PRO A 143 19.39 2.54 -7.62
C PRO A 143 19.14 4.06 -7.72
N GLY A 144 20.11 4.89 -8.10
CA GLY A 144 19.99 6.36 -8.16
C GLY A 144 21.13 7.11 -7.46
N PRO A 145 21.20 8.46 -7.56
CA PRO A 145 20.34 9.34 -8.38
C PRO A 145 20.80 9.52 -9.83
N HIS A 146 19.85 9.72 -10.75
CA HIS A 146 20.11 9.90 -12.17
C HIS A 146 19.40 11.15 -12.74
N PRO A 147 20.11 12.04 -13.46
CA PRO A 147 19.48 13.18 -14.12
C PRO A 147 18.83 12.76 -15.44
N GLY A 148 17.67 13.34 -15.73
CA GLY A 148 16.95 13.24 -17.00
C GLY A 148 16.48 14.62 -17.47
N LYS A 149 16.57 14.86 -18.77
CA LYS A 149 16.13 16.11 -19.40
C LYS A 149 14.67 16.05 -19.81
N LYS A 150 14.01 17.21 -19.87
CA LYS A 150 12.71 17.35 -20.52
C LYS A 150 12.75 16.71 -21.91
N GLY A 151 11.74 15.90 -22.21
CA GLY A 151 11.63 15.15 -23.46
C GLY A 151 12.27 13.76 -23.45
N ALA A 152 13.08 13.43 -22.43
CA ALA A 152 13.67 12.10 -22.30
C ALA A 152 12.61 11.05 -21.96
N ARG A 153 12.84 9.82 -22.45
CA ARG A 153 11.99 8.66 -22.17
C ARG A 153 12.65 7.73 -21.17
N LEU A 154 11.96 7.50 -20.06
CA LEU A 154 12.37 6.59 -19.01
C LEU A 154 11.52 5.32 -19.09
N ALA A 155 12.15 4.18 -19.38
CA ALA A 155 11.52 2.88 -19.40
C ALA A 155 11.96 2.06 -18.19
N VAL A 156 10.99 1.55 -17.42
CA VAL A 156 11.23 0.65 -16.29
C VAL A 156 10.76 -0.74 -16.68
N GLY A 157 11.71 -1.60 -17.02
CA GLY A 157 11.44 -2.93 -17.53
C GLY A 157 10.96 -3.93 -16.47
N PRO A 158 11.13 -5.24 -16.75
CA PRO A 158 10.77 -6.29 -15.81
C PRO A 158 11.52 -6.16 -14.48
N ILE A 159 10.78 -6.36 -13.39
CA ILE A 159 11.29 -6.39 -12.01
C ILE A 159 11.71 -7.82 -11.67
N ARG A 160 12.94 -8.00 -11.17
CA ARG A 160 13.58 -9.29 -10.88
C ARG A 160 14.08 -9.35 -9.44
N GLY A 161 14.24 -10.56 -8.90
CA GLY A 161 14.69 -10.80 -7.51
C GLY A 161 13.67 -10.46 -6.42
N GLY A 162 12.65 -9.66 -6.71
CA GLY A 162 11.50 -9.40 -5.85
C GLY A 162 10.26 -9.10 -6.70
N PHE A 163 9.32 -8.31 -6.20
CA PHE A 163 8.04 -8.02 -6.87
C PHE A 163 7.81 -6.54 -7.18
N ARG A 164 8.40 -5.62 -6.39
CA ARG A 164 8.13 -4.19 -6.47
C ARG A 164 9.39 -3.33 -6.52
N ALA A 165 9.33 -2.27 -7.32
CA ALA A 165 10.32 -1.20 -7.40
C ALA A 165 9.66 0.17 -7.21
N TYR A 166 10.44 1.16 -6.77
CA TYR A 166 9.97 2.50 -6.44
C TYR A 166 10.70 3.56 -7.25
N LEU A 167 9.95 4.33 -8.03
CA LEU A 167 10.47 5.45 -8.82
C LEU A 167 10.18 6.76 -8.11
N ALA A 168 11.20 7.32 -7.46
CA ALA A 168 11.13 8.65 -6.86
C ALA A 168 11.73 9.69 -7.79
N PHE A 169 11.21 10.92 -7.72
CA PHE A 169 11.69 12.09 -8.44
C PHE A 169 11.94 13.21 -7.45
N ALA A 170 13.03 13.97 -7.62
CA ALA A 170 13.34 15.10 -6.75
C ALA A 170 12.17 16.10 -6.71
N GLY A 171 11.81 16.56 -5.51
CA GLY A 171 10.59 17.35 -5.24
C GLY A 171 9.34 16.50 -4.93
N GLY A 172 9.43 15.17 -5.05
CA GLY A 172 8.33 14.23 -4.81
C GLY A 172 7.21 14.32 -5.84
N LEU A 173 6.38 13.29 -5.91
CA LEU A 173 5.17 13.25 -6.74
C LEU A 173 3.95 13.69 -5.94
N ALA A 174 3.04 14.40 -6.61
CA ALA A 174 1.78 14.82 -6.01
C ALA A 174 0.92 13.61 -5.63
N LEU A 175 0.51 13.54 -4.36
CA LEU A 175 -0.38 12.51 -3.86
C LEU A 175 -1.83 12.99 -3.93
N SER A 176 -2.76 12.06 -4.20
CA SER A 176 -4.18 12.36 -4.05
C SER A 176 -4.52 12.67 -2.59
N PRO A 177 -5.53 13.52 -2.32
CA PRO A 177 -5.99 13.80 -0.97
C PRO A 177 -6.33 12.51 -0.19
N PRO A 178 -6.15 12.49 1.15
CA PRO A 178 -6.56 11.37 1.98
C PRO A 178 -8.03 10.98 1.72
N GLY A 179 -8.34 9.68 1.75
CA GLY A 179 -9.69 9.19 1.44
C GLY A 179 -9.97 9.00 -0.05
N THR A 180 -9.15 9.59 -0.94
CA THR A 180 -9.18 9.22 -2.37
C THR A 180 -8.48 7.87 -2.55
N PRO A 181 -9.17 6.83 -3.06
CA PRO A 181 -8.52 5.56 -3.34
C PRO A 181 -7.44 5.73 -4.42
N SER A 182 -6.25 5.20 -4.17
CA SER A 182 -5.23 5.11 -5.23
C SER A 182 -5.75 4.20 -6.35
N ARG A 183 -5.59 4.63 -7.60
CA ARG A 183 -5.91 3.83 -8.78
C ARG A 183 -4.66 3.51 -9.59
N PRO A 184 -4.61 2.36 -10.28
CA PRO A 184 -3.57 2.11 -11.27
C PRO A 184 -3.50 3.23 -12.30
N LEU A 185 -2.27 3.63 -12.63
CA LEU A 185 -2.00 4.57 -13.70
C LEU A 185 -2.38 3.95 -15.05
N ARG A 186 -2.70 4.81 -16.01
CA ARG A 186 -3.11 4.48 -17.37
C ARG A 186 -2.27 5.27 -18.36
N SER A 187 -2.17 4.78 -19.60
CA SER A 187 -1.55 5.55 -20.68
C SER A 187 -2.24 6.91 -20.83
N GLY A 188 -1.45 7.96 -20.97
CA GLY A 188 -1.90 9.34 -21.06
C GLY A 188 -2.07 10.06 -19.72
N ASP A 189 -2.01 9.36 -18.58
CA ASP A 189 -2.04 10.01 -17.27
C ASP A 189 -0.87 11.00 -17.13
N LEU A 190 -1.15 12.13 -16.48
CA LEU A 190 -0.17 13.13 -16.10
C LEU A 190 0.03 13.08 -14.58
N VAL A 191 1.27 13.04 -14.13
CA VAL A 191 1.61 13.06 -12.70
C VAL A 191 2.45 14.29 -12.41
N GLY A 192 1.97 15.11 -11.48
CA GLY A 192 2.60 16.36 -11.08
C GLY A 192 3.70 16.18 -10.04
N ARG A 193 4.60 17.16 -9.99
CA ARG A 193 5.55 17.32 -8.88
C ARG A 193 4.80 17.86 -7.65
N ALA A 194 5.17 17.43 -6.45
CA ALA A 194 4.55 17.93 -5.22
C ALA A 194 5.06 19.33 -4.82
N GLN A 195 6.36 19.58 -5.01
CA GLN A 195 7.03 20.82 -4.63
C GLN A 195 8.33 20.99 -5.42
N GLU A 196 8.92 22.19 -5.42
CA GLU A 196 10.24 22.38 -6.02
C GLU A 196 11.32 21.52 -5.34
N PRO A 197 12.28 20.97 -6.11
CA PRO A 197 13.40 20.19 -5.57
C PRO A 197 14.24 21.04 -4.62
N ALA A 198 14.31 20.60 -3.37
CA ALA A 198 15.20 21.18 -2.36
C ALA A 198 15.95 20.01 -1.71
N PRO A 199 17.12 19.61 -2.24
CA PRO A 199 17.81 18.42 -1.80
C PRO A 199 18.20 18.55 -0.33
N ARG A 200 17.77 17.58 0.48
CA ARG A 200 18.11 17.46 1.91
C ARG A 200 18.63 16.07 2.19
N LEU A 201 19.52 15.97 3.18
CA LEU A 201 19.95 14.68 3.70
C LEU A 201 18.91 14.15 4.69
N PHE A 202 18.50 12.91 4.48
CA PHE A 202 17.59 12.20 5.38
C PHE A 202 18.22 10.88 5.79
N THR A 203 17.98 10.47 7.04
CA THR A 203 18.24 9.09 7.45
C THR A 203 17.25 8.18 6.75
N VAL A 204 17.76 7.23 5.99
CA VAL A 204 16.98 6.20 5.30
C VAL A 204 17.50 4.82 5.70
N PRO A 205 16.67 3.77 5.59
CA PRO A 205 17.11 2.41 5.87
C PRO A 205 18.42 2.08 5.16
N HIS A 206 19.36 1.54 5.92
CA HIS A 206 20.71 1.23 5.43
C HIS A 206 20.70 0.11 4.37
N ARG A 207 19.67 -0.75 4.39
CA ARG A 207 19.48 -1.85 3.44
C ARG A 207 18.00 -2.07 3.15
N ILE A 208 17.69 -2.29 1.88
CA ILE A 208 16.41 -2.83 1.44
C ILE A 208 16.44 -4.35 1.60
N ARG A 209 15.38 -4.92 2.18
CA ARG A 209 15.24 -6.36 2.35
C ARG A 209 14.44 -6.94 1.19
N ILE A 210 15.16 -7.51 0.22
CA ILE A 210 14.58 -8.33 -0.83
C ILE A 210 14.70 -9.81 -0.41
N PRO A 211 13.61 -10.60 -0.46
CA PRO A 211 13.66 -12.02 -0.22
C PRO A 211 14.71 -12.71 -1.10
N ARG A 212 15.49 -13.62 -0.52
CA ARG A 212 16.30 -14.55 -1.32
C ARG A 212 15.38 -15.60 -1.95
N GLU A 213 15.89 -16.33 -2.93
CA GLU A 213 15.16 -17.50 -3.45
C GLU A 213 14.86 -18.48 -2.31
N GLY A 214 13.63 -19.01 -2.30
CA GLY A 214 13.16 -19.96 -1.29
C GLY A 214 11.99 -19.43 -0.45
N GLU A 215 11.90 -19.95 0.77
CA GLU A 215 10.87 -19.63 1.75
C GLU A 215 11.17 -18.31 2.48
N ILE A 216 10.16 -17.45 2.62
CA ILE A 216 10.22 -16.24 3.42
C ILE A 216 9.80 -16.56 4.84
N GLU A 217 10.68 -16.29 5.80
CA GLU A 217 10.33 -16.33 7.22
C GLU A 217 9.86 -14.95 7.70
N LEU A 218 8.70 -14.91 8.36
CA LEU A 218 8.09 -13.71 8.90
C LEU A 218 7.87 -13.85 10.41
N ARG A 219 8.50 -12.98 11.19
CA ARG A 219 8.32 -12.94 12.63
C ARG A 219 6.98 -12.32 13.01
N ALA A 220 6.25 -12.95 13.91
CA ALA A 220 4.93 -12.52 14.33
C ALA A 220 4.70 -12.67 15.84
N LEU A 221 3.96 -11.71 16.41
CA LEU A 221 3.45 -11.79 17.78
C LEU A 221 2.07 -12.46 17.78
N PRO A 222 1.68 -13.14 18.87
CA PRO A 222 0.30 -13.58 19.08
C PRO A 222 -0.71 -12.46 18.87
N GLY A 223 -1.79 -12.77 18.17
CA GLY A 223 -2.85 -11.82 17.84
C GLY A 223 -3.85 -11.65 18.99
N PRO A 224 -4.75 -10.65 18.90
CA PRO A 224 -5.73 -10.36 19.94
C PRO A 224 -6.75 -11.49 20.14
N GLN A 225 -6.97 -12.33 19.12
CA GLN A 225 -7.84 -13.51 19.21
C GLN A 225 -7.04 -14.82 19.26
N TRP A 226 -5.84 -14.81 19.85
CA TRP A 226 -5.03 -16.03 20.06
C TRP A 226 -5.87 -17.18 20.64
N ASP A 227 -6.77 -16.86 21.58
CA ASP A 227 -7.63 -17.85 22.23
C ASP A 227 -8.81 -18.38 21.44
N PHE A 228 -8.98 -17.94 20.18
CA PHE A 228 -9.98 -18.47 19.25
C PHE A 228 -9.46 -19.68 18.47
N PHE A 229 -8.15 -19.94 18.55
CA PHE A 229 -7.49 -21.06 17.89
C PHE A 229 -7.19 -22.16 18.90
N THR A 230 -7.27 -23.43 18.48
CA THR A 230 -6.88 -24.56 19.32
C THR A 230 -5.35 -24.58 19.54
N SER A 231 -4.86 -25.44 20.42
CA SER A 231 -3.42 -25.71 20.56
C SER A 231 -2.79 -26.11 19.22
N GLU A 232 -3.46 -26.99 18.48
CA GLU A 232 -3.01 -27.56 17.21
C GLU A 232 -3.04 -26.50 16.10
N GLY A 233 -4.06 -25.64 16.07
CA GLY A 233 -4.13 -24.52 15.13
C GLY A 233 -3.01 -23.50 15.36
N ARG A 234 -2.69 -23.19 16.62
CA ARG A 234 -1.58 -22.30 16.99
C ARG A 234 -0.22 -22.89 16.63
N GLU A 235 -0.04 -24.19 16.87
CA GLU A 235 1.18 -24.92 16.51
C GLU A 235 1.36 -24.97 14.98
N THR A 236 0.30 -25.31 14.25
CA THR A 236 0.29 -25.37 12.79
C THR A 236 0.69 -24.02 12.18
N PHE A 237 0.19 -22.90 12.74
CA PHE A 237 0.54 -21.57 12.25
C PHE A 237 2.05 -21.28 12.27
N PHE A 238 2.77 -21.74 13.31
CA PHE A 238 4.21 -21.50 13.46
C PHE A 238 5.11 -22.63 12.93
N SER A 239 4.57 -23.82 12.69
CA SER A 239 5.35 -24.96 12.18
C SER A 239 5.19 -25.19 10.66
N ALA A 240 4.06 -24.80 10.07
CA ALA A 240 3.76 -25.03 8.67
C ALA A 240 4.28 -23.92 7.73
N SER A 241 4.42 -24.32 6.47
CA SER A 241 4.67 -23.41 5.35
C SER A 241 3.39 -23.13 4.59
N PHE A 242 3.17 -21.87 4.23
CA PHE A 242 2.02 -21.41 3.46
C PHE A 242 2.46 -20.84 2.12
N ARG A 243 1.63 -20.95 1.10
CA ARG A 243 1.88 -20.43 -0.24
C ARG A 243 1.09 -19.16 -0.49
N ALA A 244 1.77 -18.08 -0.87
CA ALA A 244 1.11 -16.86 -1.34
C ALA A 244 0.31 -17.14 -2.62
N THR A 245 -0.97 -16.80 -2.65
CA THR A 245 -1.84 -17.08 -3.80
C THR A 245 -1.88 -15.93 -4.80
N SER A 246 -2.36 -16.21 -6.02
CA SER A 246 -2.62 -15.20 -7.06
C SER A 246 -3.81 -14.29 -6.77
N GLN A 247 -4.64 -14.60 -5.76
CA GLN A 247 -5.74 -13.75 -5.29
C GLN A 247 -5.28 -12.66 -4.30
N SER A 248 -3.98 -12.48 -4.14
CA SER A 248 -3.38 -11.49 -3.24
C SER A 248 -3.33 -10.11 -3.88
N ASP A 249 -3.69 -9.08 -3.13
CA ASP A 249 -3.60 -7.68 -3.54
C ASP A 249 -3.01 -6.80 -2.42
N ARG A 250 -3.10 -5.48 -2.57
CA ARG A 250 -2.62 -4.53 -1.55
C ARG A 250 -3.51 -4.45 -0.30
N ARG A 251 -4.71 -5.01 -0.32
CA ARG A 251 -5.60 -5.11 0.85
C ARG A 251 -5.21 -6.29 1.72
N GLY A 252 -4.87 -7.41 1.10
CA GLY A 252 -4.38 -8.57 1.83
C GLY A 252 -3.76 -9.65 0.95
N MET A 253 -2.75 -10.32 1.51
CA MET A 253 -2.14 -11.49 0.92
C MET A 253 -2.84 -12.74 1.43
N ARG A 254 -3.46 -13.47 0.51
CA ARG A 254 -4.16 -14.71 0.80
C ARG A 254 -3.19 -15.86 0.72
N LEU A 255 -3.15 -16.68 1.76
CA LEU A 255 -2.25 -17.80 1.88
C LEU A 255 -3.02 -19.12 1.74
N ASP A 256 -2.42 -20.06 1.02
CA ASP A 256 -2.88 -21.45 0.88
C ASP A 256 -1.95 -22.39 1.66
N GLY A 257 -2.45 -23.52 2.13
CA GLY A 257 -1.71 -24.43 3.02
C GLY A 257 -2.62 -25.15 4.02
N PRO A 258 -2.06 -25.65 5.13
CA PRO A 258 -2.85 -26.28 6.19
C PRO A 258 -3.91 -25.33 6.75
N GLN A 259 -5.11 -25.85 7.00
CA GLN A 259 -6.16 -25.10 7.67
C GLN A 259 -5.83 -24.99 9.17
N LEU A 260 -6.07 -23.82 9.74
CA LEU A 260 -5.88 -23.58 11.16
C LEU A 260 -7.16 -23.90 11.92
N ASP A 261 -7.05 -24.80 12.89
CA ASP A 261 -8.18 -25.20 13.72
C ASP A 261 -8.59 -24.10 14.70
N LEU A 262 -9.90 -23.83 14.74
CA LEU A 262 -10.50 -22.84 15.60
C LEU A 262 -11.26 -23.52 16.75
N SER A 263 -11.07 -23.02 17.97
CA SER A 263 -11.86 -23.39 19.15
C SER A 263 -13.16 -22.59 19.26
N ARG A 264 -13.29 -21.51 18.48
CA ARG A 264 -14.45 -20.59 18.45
C ARG A 264 -14.74 -20.12 17.02
N PRO A 265 -15.97 -19.66 16.71
CA PRO A 265 -16.25 -19.04 15.42
C PRO A 265 -15.28 -17.89 15.12
N SER A 266 -14.80 -17.81 13.87
CA SER A 266 -13.89 -16.75 13.42
C SER A 266 -14.59 -15.38 13.33
N ASP A 267 -15.90 -15.37 13.10
CA ASP A 267 -16.67 -14.14 12.99
C ASP A 267 -16.73 -13.41 14.34
N ILE A 268 -16.14 -12.22 14.38
CA ILE A 268 -16.10 -11.33 15.54
C ILE A 268 -16.81 -10.02 15.24
N PRO A 269 -17.29 -9.30 16.27
CA PRO A 269 -17.68 -7.90 16.12
C PRO A 269 -16.56 -7.12 15.41
N PRO A 270 -16.86 -6.31 14.37
CA PRO A 270 -15.83 -5.60 13.64
C PRO A 270 -14.97 -4.71 14.54
N GLU A 271 -13.66 -4.92 14.48
CA GLU A 271 -12.67 -4.16 15.26
C GLU A 271 -11.59 -3.59 14.32
N GLY A 272 -10.81 -2.62 14.82
CA GLY A 272 -9.74 -1.99 14.06
C GLY A 272 -8.70 -2.99 13.54
N THR A 273 -8.16 -2.74 12.35
CA THR A 273 -7.12 -3.58 11.74
C THR A 273 -5.79 -2.83 11.61
N ALA A 274 -4.68 -3.57 11.60
CA ALA A 274 -3.34 -3.05 11.32
C ALA A 274 -2.71 -3.77 10.12
N PRO A 275 -1.80 -3.14 9.36
CA PRO A 275 -0.99 -3.87 8.38
C PRO A 275 -0.18 -4.94 9.12
N GLY A 276 -0.05 -6.12 8.53
CA GLY A 276 0.63 -7.26 9.13
C GLY A 276 -0.24 -8.10 10.07
N SER A 277 -1.46 -7.66 10.44
CA SER A 277 -2.41 -8.54 11.12
C SER A 277 -2.76 -9.73 10.23
N VAL A 278 -2.78 -10.93 10.79
CA VAL A 278 -3.08 -12.17 10.08
C VAL A 278 -4.49 -12.61 10.45
N GLN A 279 -5.45 -12.33 9.57
CA GLN A 279 -6.84 -12.76 9.72
C GLN A 279 -7.00 -14.22 9.29
N VAL A 280 -7.85 -14.96 9.98
CA VAL A 280 -8.18 -16.34 9.63
C VAL A 280 -9.70 -16.48 9.60
N PRO A 281 -10.35 -16.38 8.43
CA PRO A 281 -11.78 -16.61 8.30
C PRO A 281 -12.19 -18.05 8.69
N GLY A 282 -13.49 -18.34 8.74
CA GLY A 282 -13.99 -19.67 9.13
C GLY A 282 -13.49 -20.86 8.29
N ALA A 283 -12.91 -20.62 7.10
CA ALA A 283 -12.26 -21.63 6.28
C ALA A 283 -10.84 -22.02 6.76
N GLY A 284 -10.32 -21.40 7.82
CA GLY A 284 -9.03 -21.73 8.42
C GLY A 284 -7.79 -21.25 7.65
N LEU A 285 -7.95 -20.55 6.51
CA LEU A 285 -6.83 -20.10 5.68
C LEU A 285 -6.39 -18.66 6.02
N PRO A 286 -5.10 -18.41 6.29
CA PRO A 286 -4.62 -17.08 6.67
C PRO A 286 -4.69 -16.02 5.56
N ILE A 287 -4.98 -14.78 5.96
CA ILE A 287 -4.93 -13.57 5.14
C ILE A 287 -4.11 -12.52 5.88
N VAL A 288 -2.94 -12.16 5.34
CA VAL A 288 -2.08 -11.11 5.89
C VAL A 288 -2.55 -9.75 5.38
N LEU A 289 -2.97 -8.86 6.27
CA LEU A 289 -3.52 -7.56 5.89
C LEU A 289 -2.43 -6.58 5.43
N GLY A 290 -2.70 -5.91 4.31
CA GLY A 290 -1.81 -4.93 3.69
C GLY A 290 -2.11 -3.46 4.04
N PRO A 291 -1.44 -2.51 3.39
CA PRO A 291 -1.66 -1.08 3.60
C PRO A 291 -3.07 -0.62 3.21
N ASP A 292 -3.68 -1.24 2.18
CA ASP A 292 -5.01 -0.87 1.67
C ASP A 292 -6.15 -1.69 2.31
N ARG A 293 -5.87 -2.42 3.40
CA ARG A 293 -6.85 -3.22 4.13
C ARG A 293 -8.07 -2.39 4.57
N PRO A 294 -9.24 -3.03 4.77
CA PRO A 294 -10.37 -2.38 5.43
C PRO A 294 -10.00 -1.87 6.82
N VAL A 295 -10.48 -0.68 7.22
CA VAL A 295 -10.18 -0.08 8.53
C VAL A 295 -10.63 -0.97 9.68
N THR A 296 -11.79 -1.60 9.54
CA THR A 296 -12.34 -2.58 10.48
C THR A 296 -12.43 -3.94 9.83
N GLY A 297 -12.29 -5.00 10.62
CA GLY A 297 -12.40 -6.39 10.15
C GLY A 297 -13.15 -7.24 11.16
N GLY A 298 -13.97 -8.16 10.66
CA GLY A 298 -14.82 -9.05 11.45
C GLY A 298 -14.32 -10.49 11.54
N TYR A 299 -13.04 -10.75 11.25
CA TYR A 299 -12.44 -12.08 11.39
C TYR A 299 -11.37 -12.08 12.47
N ALA A 300 -11.31 -13.19 13.21
CA ALA A 300 -10.29 -13.46 14.21
C ALA A 300 -8.88 -13.34 13.62
N LYS A 301 -7.96 -12.75 14.40
CA LYS A 301 -6.57 -12.54 14.02
C LYS A 301 -5.68 -13.40 14.91
N ILE A 302 -5.01 -14.37 14.30
CA ILE A 302 -4.12 -15.29 15.01
C ILE A 302 -2.81 -14.62 15.40
N ALA A 303 -2.30 -13.68 14.59
CA ALA A 303 -1.00 -13.07 14.80
C ALA A 303 -0.91 -11.66 14.21
N THR A 304 0.14 -10.93 14.58
CA THR A 304 0.56 -9.69 13.90
C THR A 304 2.04 -9.77 13.56
N ILE A 305 2.35 -9.67 12.26
CA ILE A 305 3.72 -9.65 11.75
C ILE A 305 4.41 -8.35 12.18
N ILE A 306 5.68 -8.44 12.60
CA ILE A 306 6.44 -7.26 12.99
C ILE A 306 6.66 -6.33 11.79
N SER A 307 6.63 -5.02 12.02
CA SER A 307 6.77 -4.04 10.95
C SER A 307 8.08 -4.16 10.17
N ALA A 308 9.15 -4.66 10.80
CA ALA A 308 10.46 -4.83 10.19
C ALA A 308 10.51 -5.95 9.11
N ASP A 309 9.53 -6.85 9.09
CA ASP A 309 9.45 -7.97 8.14
C ASP A 309 8.43 -7.71 7.01
N LEU A 310 7.59 -6.68 7.12
CA LEU A 310 6.64 -6.31 6.06
C LEU A 310 7.28 -6.03 4.68
N PRO A 311 8.50 -5.44 4.57
CA PRO A 311 9.17 -5.31 3.29
C PRO A 311 9.41 -6.64 2.56
N LEU A 312 9.65 -7.74 3.28
CA LEU A 312 9.80 -9.06 2.68
C LEU A 312 8.49 -9.52 2.04
N LEU A 313 7.39 -9.33 2.75
CA LEU A 313 6.04 -9.63 2.28
C LEU A 313 5.68 -8.81 1.04
N ALA A 314 6.05 -7.53 1.01
CA ALA A 314 5.78 -6.65 -0.13
C ALA A 314 6.48 -7.08 -1.43
N GLN A 315 7.55 -7.86 -1.31
CA GLN A 315 8.35 -8.39 -2.41
C GLN A 315 8.00 -9.85 -2.76
N ALA A 316 7.10 -10.49 -2.00
CA ALA A 316 6.63 -11.85 -2.28
C ALA A 316 5.82 -11.91 -3.57
N ARG A 317 5.99 -13.00 -4.32
CA ARG A 317 5.24 -13.27 -5.56
C ARG A 317 4.14 -14.30 -5.29
N PRO A 318 3.10 -14.38 -6.13
CA PRO A 318 2.26 -15.57 -6.15
C PRO A 318 3.12 -16.83 -6.31
N GLY A 319 2.90 -17.81 -5.45
CA GLY A 319 3.67 -19.04 -5.34
C GLY A 319 4.82 -19.02 -4.34
N THR A 320 5.19 -17.86 -3.79
CA THR A 320 6.21 -17.76 -2.73
C THR A 320 5.76 -18.51 -1.48
N MET A 321 6.66 -19.32 -0.91
CA MET A 321 6.44 -19.99 0.37
C MET A 321 6.75 -19.03 1.52
N ILE A 322 5.90 -19.05 2.55
CA ILE A 322 5.95 -18.19 3.73
C ILE A 322 5.81 -19.07 4.96
N ARG A 323 6.72 -18.92 5.92
CA ARG A 323 6.62 -19.53 7.25
C ARG A 323 6.62 -18.44 8.30
N PHE A 324 5.82 -18.63 9.34
CA PHE A 324 5.79 -17.72 10.47
C PHE A 324 6.70 -18.22 11.58
N SER A 325 7.36 -17.30 12.28
CA SER A 325 8.09 -17.61 13.51
C SER A 325 7.64 -16.71 14.66
N PRO A 326 7.59 -17.23 15.90
CA PRO A 326 7.21 -16.43 17.04
C PRO A 326 8.25 -15.33 17.29
N ALA A 327 7.78 -14.17 17.72
CA ALA A 327 8.64 -13.10 18.20
C ALA A 327 8.06 -12.44 19.44
N THR A 328 8.95 -11.86 20.24
CA THR A 328 8.60 -11.03 21.39
C THR A 328 8.43 -9.56 20.98
N LEU A 329 7.77 -8.78 21.83
CA LEU A 329 7.67 -7.33 21.63
C LEU A 329 9.06 -6.66 21.66
N GLU A 330 9.96 -7.13 22.51
CA GLU A 330 11.32 -6.61 22.60
C GLU A 330 12.09 -6.81 21.29
N GLU A 331 12.06 -8.02 20.72
CA GLU A 331 12.66 -8.34 19.43
C GLU A 331 12.06 -7.51 18.29
N ALA A 332 10.73 -7.33 18.30
CA ALA A 332 10.04 -6.52 17.31
C ALA A 332 10.49 -5.05 17.36
N LEU A 333 10.62 -4.48 18.56
CA LEU A 333 11.09 -3.11 18.76
C LEU A 333 12.58 -2.94 18.41
N ALA A 334 13.41 -3.92 18.77
CA ALA A 334 14.82 -3.93 18.40
C ALA A 334 15.01 -3.99 16.87
N ALA A 335 14.29 -4.89 16.19
CA ALA A 335 14.33 -5.02 14.74
C ALA A 335 13.85 -3.74 14.03
N ARG A 336 12.84 -3.05 14.57
CA ARG A 336 12.37 -1.76 14.03
C ARG A 336 13.44 -0.68 14.14
N ARG A 337 14.17 -0.59 15.25
CA ARG A 337 15.27 0.38 15.43
C ARG A 337 16.41 0.11 14.47
N SER A 338 16.81 -1.15 14.28
CA SER A 338 17.91 -1.52 13.37
C SER A 338 17.57 -1.36 11.88
N ALA A 339 16.29 -1.25 11.54
CA ALA A 339 15.84 -1.09 10.15
C ALA A 339 15.86 0.36 9.66
N THR A 340 16.10 1.33 10.54
CA THR A 340 16.19 2.77 10.23
C THR A 340 17.66 3.15 10.16
#